data_AF-A0A8H8S7I0-F1
#
_entry.id   AF-A0A8H8S7I0-F1
#
_cell.length_a   1.000
_cell.length_b   1.000
_cell.length_c   1.000
_cell.angle_alpha   90.00
_cell.angle_beta   90.00
_cell.angle_gamma   90.00
#
_symmetry.space_group_name_H-M   'P 1'
#
loop_
_entity.id
_entity.type
_entity.pdbx_description
1 polymer ?
#
loop_
_entity_poly.entity_id
_entity_poly.type
_entity_poly.pdbx_seq_one_letter_code
_entity_poly.pdbx_strand_id
1 'polypeptide(L)'
;MRAGGCQAKIVKGSIAFAKCTMLQEGFQILRRSLVLDHALTSYITKYSITTTSAKWMKKMPDRPKPPPEEEFTEVFLHGSGPGGQKINKTSSAVQLKHLPTGLVLKVQEHRSRTQNRKLARQMLADRLDVMARGSESRVAVKGEVKRKKKSSATKKSKRKYRRLEEGKAGELEEAEDDDLVEEDSPEAAKGSDVLVELPDDFSFKMSDSKLYTLSPSTSLEVTTSNHPTTTPSLIFLHFWGGSCRTYSQVISHLPTHHSISISFRGWGHSTGPQDPSAYSIHTLASDIESLIPALKIADFILVGHSMGGKVAQLLAGRNIFGSRLKGLVLLAPAPPTPFQLPEQMREQQRTAFCTAESAEFVTRNVLTARHLADETLKMLVEDMVRGGRYAREAWPGYGMGEDVSGDARRIVVPVLVVGGEKDQVETVERLESEVVGMVKGVLVVVEGAGHLLPVEASEAVAGFIEGFVRKLVA
;
A
#
# COMPACT_ATOMS: atom_id res chain seq x y z
N MET A 1 60.83 -15.36 45.00
CA MET A 1 61.86 -16.18 45.67
C MET A 1 61.26 -16.82 46.92
N ARG A 2 61.65 -18.08 47.21
CA ARG A 2 61.23 -18.99 48.30
C ARG A 2 59.85 -19.64 48.10
N ALA A 3 59.66 -20.95 47.86
CA ALA A 3 60.25 -22.22 48.31
C ALA A 3 59.52 -22.88 49.50
N GLY A 4 59.29 -24.20 49.39
CA GLY A 4 58.86 -25.12 50.44
C GLY A 4 57.38 -25.46 50.37
N GLY A 5 56.92 -26.70 50.53
CA GLY A 5 57.58 -27.91 50.99
C GLY A 5 56.56 -29.04 51.08
N CYS A 6 57.09 -30.25 51.11
CA CYS A 6 56.43 -31.55 50.97
C CYS A 6 55.78 -32.04 52.29
N GLN A 7 54.72 -32.84 52.19
CA GLN A 7 54.55 -34.18 52.81
C GLN A 7 53.15 -34.49 53.36
N ALA A 8 52.78 -35.74 53.10
CA ALA A 8 51.54 -36.45 53.39
C ALA A 8 51.46 -36.95 54.84
N LYS A 9 50.23 -37.27 55.32
CA LYS A 9 49.86 -38.58 55.89
C LYS A 9 48.37 -38.67 56.28
N ILE A 10 47.69 -39.69 55.72
CA ILE A 10 46.85 -40.76 56.33
C ILE A 10 45.84 -40.31 57.42
N VAL A 11 44.52 -40.61 57.36
CA VAL A 11 43.90 -41.84 57.92
C VAL A 11 42.36 -41.86 57.71
N LYS A 12 41.88 -43.02 57.22
CA LYS A 12 40.60 -43.77 57.39
C LYS A 12 39.24 -43.12 57.09
N GLY A 13 38.39 -43.92 56.44
CA GLY A 13 37.07 -43.56 55.95
C GLY A 13 35.91 -43.75 56.94
N SER A 14 34.76 -43.20 56.58
CA SER A 14 33.55 -43.99 56.26
C SER A 14 32.42 -43.08 55.75
N ILE A 15 31.90 -43.46 54.57
CA ILE A 15 30.50 -43.44 54.10
C ILE A 15 29.71 -42.12 54.21
N ALA A 16 29.43 -41.49 53.06
CA ALA A 16 28.08 -41.45 52.47
C ALA A 16 28.00 -40.50 51.26
N PHE A 17 27.44 -41.05 50.17
CA PHE A 17 26.63 -40.42 49.13
C PHE A 17 27.12 -39.19 48.33
N ALA A 18 27.28 -39.52 47.04
CA ALA A 18 26.67 -38.85 45.90
C ALA A 18 27.57 -37.98 45.02
N LYS A 19 27.42 -38.26 43.71
CA LYS A 19 27.91 -37.57 42.51
C LYS A 19 29.35 -37.89 42.09
N CYS A 20 29.46 -38.76 41.09
CA CYS A 20 30.53 -38.68 40.11
C CYS A 20 29.92 -38.88 38.72
N THR A 21 29.99 -37.82 37.92
CA THR A 21 29.86 -37.79 36.47
C THR A 21 31.07 -38.46 35.81
N MET A 22 30.85 -39.22 34.74
CA MET A 22 31.69 -39.39 33.52
C MET A 22 30.93 -40.36 32.61
N LEU A 23 30.39 -39.89 31.48
CA LEU A 23 31.01 -39.84 30.15
C LEU A 23 31.14 -41.22 29.46
N GLN A 24 30.71 -41.23 28.20
CA GLN A 24 30.84 -42.25 27.14
C GLN A 24 29.71 -43.28 26.98
N GLU A 25 28.83 -42.94 26.04
CA GLU A 25 28.48 -43.67 24.81
C GLU A 25 28.29 -45.20 24.84
N GLY A 26 27.13 -45.62 24.33
CA GLY A 26 27.01 -46.82 23.50
C GLY A 26 26.27 -48.01 24.13
N PHE A 27 24.95 -47.90 24.33
CA PHE A 27 24.12 -49.06 24.68
C PHE A 27 23.63 -49.79 23.42
N GLN A 28 24.25 -50.94 23.22
CA GLN A 28 23.82 -52.05 22.39
C GLN A 28 22.76 -52.86 23.17
N ILE A 29 22.07 -53.78 22.47
CA ILE A 29 21.56 -55.10 22.97
C ILE A 29 20.01 -55.27 23.11
N LEU A 30 19.47 -55.92 22.06
CA LEU A 30 18.65 -57.15 22.03
C LEU A 30 17.22 -57.16 22.63
N ARG A 31 16.24 -57.63 21.85
CA ARG A 31 15.93 -59.08 21.68
C ARG A 31 14.86 -59.37 20.59
N ARG A 32 15.27 -60.26 19.68
CA ARG A 32 14.55 -61.30 18.90
C ARG A 32 13.01 -61.40 18.95
N SER A 33 12.40 -61.13 17.79
CA SER A 33 11.60 -62.02 16.92
C SER A 33 10.74 -63.14 17.54
N LEU A 34 9.42 -63.04 17.29
CA LEU A 34 8.53 -64.13 16.91
C LEU A 34 7.65 -63.64 15.75
N VAL A 35 7.34 -64.55 14.82
CA VAL A 35 6.86 -64.36 13.45
C VAL A 35 5.51 -65.08 13.26
N LEU A 36 4.73 -64.62 12.25
CA LEU A 36 3.46 -65.17 11.70
C LEU A 36 2.19 -64.83 12.50
N ASP A 37 1.04 -64.46 11.95
CA ASP A 37 0.40 -64.60 10.63
C ASP A 37 -0.73 -63.53 10.63
N HIS A 38 -1.11 -62.78 9.59
CA HIS A 38 -1.87 -63.25 8.44
C HIS A 38 -2.24 -62.03 7.54
N ALA A 39 -2.50 -62.33 6.26
CA ALA A 39 -3.18 -61.51 5.24
C ALA A 39 -2.32 -60.66 4.29
N LEU A 40 -1.53 -61.35 3.47
CA LEU A 40 -1.22 -60.97 2.09
C LEU A 40 -2.25 -61.59 1.13
N THR A 41 -3.26 -60.82 0.76
CA THR A 41 -4.04 -60.93 -0.50
C THR A 41 -4.81 -59.61 -0.58
N SER A 42 -4.68 -58.75 -1.57
CA SER A 42 -4.59 -58.98 -3.00
C SER A 42 -4.51 -57.61 -3.70
N TYR A 43 -4.21 -57.67 -5.00
CA TYR A 43 -4.39 -56.60 -5.99
C TYR A 43 -3.34 -55.48 -6.06
N ILE A 44 -2.40 -55.74 -6.98
CA ILE A 44 -2.08 -54.81 -8.07
C ILE A 44 -3.38 -54.11 -8.51
N THR A 45 -3.59 -52.88 -8.06
CA THR A 45 -4.58 -52.00 -8.67
C THR A 45 -3.82 -50.88 -9.35
N LYS A 46 -3.74 -51.03 -10.67
CA LYS A 46 -3.51 -50.00 -11.68
C LYS A 46 -3.78 -48.61 -11.10
N TYR A 47 -2.76 -47.75 -11.09
CA TYR A 47 -2.99 -46.31 -11.12
C TYR A 47 -3.75 -46.01 -12.42
N SER A 48 -5.07 -46.10 -12.33
CA SER A 48 -5.96 -45.54 -13.33
C SER A 48 -5.69 -44.06 -13.32
N ILE A 49 -5.00 -43.59 -14.35
CA ILE A 49 -5.11 -42.22 -14.78
C ILE A 49 -6.57 -42.08 -15.18
N THR A 50 -7.44 -41.76 -14.23
CA THR A 50 -8.71 -41.15 -14.55
C THR A 50 -8.36 -39.80 -15.11
N THR A 51 -8.15 -39.76 -16.43
CA THR A 51 -8.56 -38.63 -17.24
C THR A 51 -10.04 -38.43 -16.97
N THR A 52 -10.37 -37.76 -15.86
CA THR A 52 -11.60 -37.01 -15.77
C THR A 52 -11.46 -35.93 -16.82
N SER A 53 -11.92 -36.30 -18.02
CA SER A 53 -12.18 -35.39 -19.12
C SER A 53 -12.78 -34.14 -18.51
N ALA A 54 -12.06 -33.03 -18.66
CA ALA A 54 -12.45 -31.75 -18.12
C ALA A 54 -13.88 -31.48 -18.57
N LYS A 55 -14.82 -31.50 -17.62
CA LYS A 55 -16.22 -31.18 -17.84
C LYS A 55 -16.32 -29.70 -18.21
N TRP A 56 -16.06 -29.39 -19.48
CA TRP A 56 -16.26 -28.08 -20.07
C TRP A 56 -17.75 -27.89 -20.32
N MET A 57 -18.36 -27.08 -19.46
CA MET A 57 -19.19 -25.91 -19.79
C MET A 57 -20.14 -25.64 -18.63
N LYS A 58 -19.70 -24.87 -17.63
CA LYS A 58 -20.68 -24.02 -16.93
C LYS A 58 -21.12 -22.98 -17.97
N LYS A 59 -22.27 -23.19 -18.60
CA LYS A 59 -22.90 -22.24 -19.54
C LYS A 59 -22.90 -20.86 -18.87
N MET A 60 -22.37 -19.84 -19.55
CA MET A 60 -22.36 -18.49 -18.96
C MET A 60 -23.80 -18.08 -18.60
N PRO A 61 -24.02 -17.40 -17.45
CA PRO A 61 -25.35 -16.92 -17.08
C PRO A 61 -25.95 -16.10 -18.22
N ASP A 62 -27.23 -16.27 -18.54
CA ASP A 62 -27.85 -15.58 -19.67
C ASP A 62 -27.76 -14.05 -19.50
N ARG A 63 -27.72 -13.32 -20.62
CA ARG A 63 -27.63 -11.86 -20.59
C ARG A 63 -28.90 -11.28 -19.94
N PRO A 64 -28.79 -10.44 -18.90
CA PRO A 64 -29.97 -9.84 -18.31
C PRO A 64 -30.67 -8.96 -19.36
N LYS A 65 -31.98 -9.13 -19.45
CA LYS A 65 -32.82 -8.33 -20.34
C LYS A 65 -33.03 -6.94 -19.69
N PRO A 66 -33.06 -5.86 -20.47
CA PRO A 66 -33.46 -4.55 -19.96
C PRO A 66 -34.83 -4.62 -19.29
N PRO A 67 -35.04 -3.87 -18.20
CA PRO A 67 -36.36 -3.76 -17.59
C PRO A 67 -37.37 -3.13 -18.57
N PRO A 68 -38.68 -3.38 -18.39
CA PRO A 68 -39.75 -2.72 -19.14
C PRO A 68 -39.65 -1.19 -19.10
N GLU A 69 -40.16 -0.49 -20.12
CA GLU A 69 -40.04 0.98 -20.21
C GLU A 69 -40.85 1.71 -19.14
N GLU A 70 -41.79 1.02 -18.49
CA GLU A 70 -42.62 1.53 -17.39
C GLU A 70 -41.87 1.56 -16.04
N GLU A 71 -40.76 0.82 -15.90
CA GLU A 71 -40.01 0.68 -14.65
C GLU A 71 -38.88 1.70 -14.51
N PHE A 72 -38.64 2.55 -15.51
CA PHE A 72 -37.62 3.58 -15.44
C PHE A 72 -38.03 4.88 -16.15
N THR A 73 -37.50 6.01 -15.68
CA THR A 73 -37.62 7.29 -16.38
C THR A 73 -36.35 7.58 -17.18
N GLU A 74 -36.50 8.15 -18.37
CA GLU A 74 -35.42 8.49 -19.30
C GLU A 74 -35.35 10.00 -19.51
N VAL A 75 -34.18 10.59 -19.28
CA VAL A 75 -33.93 12.02 -19.47
C VAL A 75 -32.68 12.20 -20.34
N PHE A 76 -32.75 13.10 -21.32
CA PHE A 76 -31.62 13.46 -22.16
C PHE A 76 -30.93 14.71 -21.61
N LEU A 77 -29.62 14.62 -21.46
CA LEU A 77 -28.79 15.69 -20.93
C LEU A 77 -27.83 16.20 -22.00
N HIS A 78 -27.47 17.48 -21.91
CA HIS A 78 -26.33 18.02 -22.64
C HIS A 78 -25.04 17.39 -22.08
N GLY A 79 -24.17 16.96 -22.99
CA GLY A 79 -22.88 16.41 -22.59
C GLY A 79 -21.96 17.50 -22.06
N SER A 80 -21.14 17.18 -21.06
CA SER A 80 -20.05 18.04 -20.56
C SER A 80 -18.71 17.32 -20.75
N GLY A 81 -17.63 18.05 -21.09
CA GLY A 81 -16.27 17.51 -21.23
C GLY A 81 -15.48 18.08 -22.43
N PRO A 82 -14.18 17.74 -22.59
CA PRO A 82 -13.26 18.26 -23.63
C PRO A 82 -13.55 17.75 -25.06
N GLY A 83 -14.81 17.40 -25.34
CA GLY A 83 -15.29 17.02 -26.65
C GLY A 83 -15.65 18.25 -27.47
N GLY A 84 -15.21 18.31 -28.72
CA GLY A 84 -15.41 19.47 -29.60
C GLY A 84 -16.87 19.96 -29.73
N GLN A 85 -17.05 21.08 -30.43
CA GLN A 85 -18.27 21.92 -30.50
C GLN A 85 -19.63 21.18 -30.63
N LYS A 86 -19.64 19.93 -31.11
CA LYS A 86 -20.82 19.06 -31.24
C LYS A 86 -21.31 18.43 -29.92
N ILE A 87 -20.41 18.13 -28.97
CA ILE A 87 -20.75 17.44 -27.70
C ILE A 87 -21.49 18.40 -26.76
N ASN A 88 -21.07 19.66 -26.71
CA ASN A 88 -21.68 20.70 -25.86
C ASN A 88 -23.03 21.22 -26.43
N LYS A 89 -23.30 21.00 -27.72
CA LYS A 89 -24.53 21.46 -28.40
C LYS A 89 -25.60 20.38 -28.56
N THR A 90 -25.27 19.10 -28.34
CA THR A 90 -26.20 17.98 -28.58
C THR A 90 -26.55 17.30 -27.28
N SER A 91 -27.85 17.15 -26.96
CA SER A 91 -28.36 16.40 -25.80
C SER A 91 -28.20 14.88 -26.01
N SER A 92 -26.93 14.45 -26.06
CA SER A 92 -26.52 13.08 -26.40
C SER A 92 -26.31 12.19 -25.18
N ALA A 93 -26.13 12.75 -23.98
CA ALA A 93 -26.03 12.00 -22.74
C ALA A 93 -27.42 11.51 -22.29
N VAL A 94 -27.49 10.32 -21.72
CA VAL A 94 -28.74 9.68 -21.29
C VAL A 94 -28.67 9.41 -19.79
N GLN A 95 -29.69 9.85 -19.06
CA GLN A 95 -29.90 9.51 -17.66
C GLN A 95 -31.12 8.60 -17.54
N LEU A 96 -30.96 7.45 -16.90
CA LEU A 96 -32.05 6.54 -16.54
C LEU A 96 -32.22 6.51 -15.02
N LYS A 97 -33.45 6.56 -14.53
CA LYS A 97 -33.78 6.32 -13.12
C LYS A 97 -34.74 5.16 -13.02
N HIS A 98 -34.31 4.06 -12.41
CA HIS A 98 -35.19 2.92 -12.14
C HIS A 98 -36.10 3.26 -10.96
N LEU A 99 -37.41 3.24 -11.18
CA LEU A 99 -38.41 3.67 -10.21
C LEU A 99 -38.45 2.76 -8.97
N PRO A 100 -38.46 1.41 -9.09
CA PRO A 100 -38.54 0.52 -7.93
C PRO A 100 -37.31 0.56 -7.01
N THR A 101 -36.11 0.69 -7.57
CA THR A 101 -34.86 0.65 -6.76
C THR A 101 -34.27 2.03 -6.48
N GLY A 102 -34.80 3.08 -7.09
CA GLY A 102 -34.23 4.44 -7.00
C GLY A 102 -32.88 4.61 -7.71
N LEU A 103 -32.38 3.58 -8.42
CA LEU A 103 -31.06 3.61 -9.06
C LEU A 103 -31.03 4.62 -10.21
N VAL A 104 -30.10 5.56 -10.15
CA VAL A 104 -29.88 6.57 -11.19
C VAL A 104 -28.59 6.29 -11.94
N LEU A 105 -28.65 6.26 -13.27
CA LEU A 105 -27.54 5.97 -14.18
C LEU A 105 -27.41 7.07 -15.21
N LYS A 106 -26.22 7.66 -15.34
CA LYS A 106 -25.88 8.61 -16.42
C LYS A 106 -24.84 7.98 -17.34
N VAL A 107 -25.08 8.05 -18.65
CA VAL A 107 -24.19 7.46 -19.68
C VAL A 107 -23.91 8.49 -20.77
N GLN A 108 -22.62 8.71 -21.05
CA GLN A 108 -22.11 9.63 -22.06
C GLN A 108 -20.82 9.05 -22.68
N GLU A 109 -20.92 7.90 -23.34
CA GLU A 109 -19.75 7.21 -23.92
C GLU A 109 -19.56 7.54 -25.41
N HIS A 110 -20.66 7.73 -26.14
CA HIS A 110 -20.63 8.00 -27.57
C HIS A 110 -21.22 9.38 -27.90
N ARG A 111 -20.82 9.93 -29.04
CA ARG A 111 -21.44 11.14 -29.64
C ARG A 111 -22.89 10.93 -30.12
N SER A 112 -23.40 9.70 -30.10
CA SER A 112 -24.73 9.32 -30.59
C SER A 112 -25.67 8.99 -29.44
N ARG A 113 -26.80 9.70 -29.37
CA ARG A 113 -27.87 9.49 -28.37
C ARG A 113 -28.41 8.06 -28.38
N THR A 114 -28.62 7.48 -29.56
CA THR A 114 -29.17 6.13 -29.70
C THR A 114 -28.20 5.07 -29.16
N GLN A 115 -26.89 5.25 -29.36
CA GLN A 115 -25.88 4.36 -28.81
C GLN A 115 -25.81 4.49 -27.29
N ASN A 116 -25.84 5.71 -26.75
CA ASN A 116 -25.88 5.94 -25.30
C ASN A 116 -27.15 5.39 -24.66
N ARG A 117 -28.32 5.49 -25.31
CA ARG A 117 -29.58 4.91 -24.83
C ARG A 117 -29.52 3.38 -24.74
N LYS A 118 -28.99 2.73 -25.79
CA LYS A 118 -28.80 1.27 -25.80
C LYS A 118 -27.83 0.81 -24.71
N LEU A 119 -26.74 1.56 -24.54
CA LEU A 119 -25.74 1.28 -23.52
C LEU A 119 -26.30 1.48 -22.10
N ALA A 120 -27.01 2.59 -21.85
CA ALA A 120 -27.64 2.88 -20.56
C ALA A 120 -28.62 1.79 -20.14
N ARG A 121 -29.44 1.29 -21.06
CA ARG A 121 -30.37 0.17 -20.80
C ARG A 121 -29.65 -1.13 -20.50
N GLN A 122 -28.53 -1.39 -21.17
CA GLN A 122 -27.71 -2.56 -20.86
C GLN A 122 -27.06 -2.44 -19.47
N MET A 123 -26.47 -1.28 -19.15
CA MET A 123 -25.85 -1.03 -17.86
C MET A 123 -26.88 -1.08 -16.72
N LEU A 124 -28.11 -0.64 -16.97
CA LEU A 124 -29.21 -0.78 -16.03
C LEU A 124 -29.55 -2.25 -15.78
N ALA A 125 -29.71 -3.04 -16.83
CA ALA A 125 -29.95 -4.49 -16.71
C ALA A 125 -28.83 -5.19 -15.94
N ASP A 126 -27.58 -4.84 -16.23
CA ASP A 126 -26.39 -5.43 -15.59
C ASP A 126 -26.31 -5.04 -14.10
N ARG A 127 -26.62 -3.78 -13.73
CA ARG A 127 -26.62 -3.35 -12.32
C ARG A 127 -27.77 -3.98 -11.53
N LEU A 128 -28.96 -4.13 -12.13
CA LEU A 128 -30.07 -4.84 -11.51
C LEU A 128 -29.75 -6.33 -11.32
N ASP A 129 -29.07 -6.98 -12.27
CA ASP A 129 -28.59 -8.36 -12.15
C ASP A 129 -27.58 -8.53 -11.00
N VAL A 130 -26.66 -7.57 -10.84
CA VAL A 130 -25.73 -7.54 -9.70
C VAL A 130 -26.46 -7.35 -8.38
N MET A 131 -27.45 -6.46 -8.29
CA MET A 131 -28.25 -6.26 -7.08
C MET A 131 -29.06 -7.52 -6.71
N ALA A 132 -29.60 -8.24 -7.70
CA ALA A 132 -30.41 -9.42 -7.47
C ALA A 132 -29.60 -10.69 -7.16
N ARG A 133 -28.43 -10.86 -7.78
CA ARG A 133 -27.65 -12.12 -7.76
C ARG A 133 -26.22 -12.00 -7.23
N GLY A 134 -25.75 -10.80 -6.93
CA GLY A 134 -24.42 -10.55 -6.36
C GLY A 134 -23.29 -11.18 -7.18
N SER A 135 -22.54 -12.10 -6.55
CA SER A 135 -21.40 -12.82 -7.14
C SER A 135 -21.79 -13.77 -8.28
N GLU A 136 -23.07 -14.15 -8.37
CA GLU A 136 -23.58 -15.03 -9.43
C GLU A 136 -24.02 -14.25 -10.69
N SER A 137 -24.02 -12.91 -10.63
CA SER A 137 -24.36 -12.06 -11.77
C SER A 137 -23.43 -12.30 -12.95
N ARG A 138 -23.94 -12.11 -14.17
CA ARG A 138 -23.17 -12.37 -15.41
C ARG A 138 -21.90 -11.52 -15.47
N VAL A 139 -21.95 -10.28 -14.98
CA VAL A 139 -20.81 -9.36 -14.95
C VAL A 139 -19.75 -9.84 -13.96
N ALA A 140 -20.14 -10.27 -12.75
CA ALA A 140 -19.21 -10.82 -11.76
C ALA A 140 -18.53 -12.10 -12.26
N VAL A 141 -19.29 -13.04 -12.82
CA VAL A 141 -18.77 -14.30 -13.39
C VAL A 141 -17.81 -14.03 -14.56
N LYS A 142 -18.16 -13.10 -15.47
CA LYS A 142 -17.26 -12.70 -16.56
C LYS A 142 -15.96 -12.06 -16.03
N GLY A 143 -16.07 -11.21 -15.01
CA GLY A 143 -14.94 -10.59 -14.34
C GLY A 143 -13.99 -11.63 -13.74
N GLU A 144 -14.53 -12.62 -13.03
CA GLU A 144 -13.77 -13.70 -12.41
C GLU A 144 -13.07 -14.60 -13.44
N VAL A 145 -13.76 -14.98 -14.52
CA VAL A 145 -13.17 -15.75 -15.62
C VAL A 145 -12.03 -14.96 -16.29
N LYS A 146 -12.20 -13.65 -16.49
CA LYS A 146 -11.15 -12.78 -17.05
C LYS A 146 -9.94 -12.71 -16.10
N ARG A 147 -10.17 -12.59 -14.78
CA ARG A 147 -9.10 -12.64 -13.75
C ARG A 147 -8.35 -13.98 -13.75
N LYS A 148 -9.06 -15.11 -13.80
CA LYS A 148 -8.48 -16.47 -13.86
C LYS A 148 -7.67 -16.72 -15.15
N LYS A 149 -8.15 -16.22 -16.29
CA LYS A 149 -7.40 -16.28 -17.56
C LYS A 149 -6.12 -15.42 -17.50
N LYS A 150 -6.22 -14.20 -16.96
CA LYS A 150 -5.06 -13.31 -16.78
C LYS A 150 -4.01 -13.96 -15.87
N SER A 151 -4.41 -14.48 -14.71
CA SER A 151 -3.48 -15.13 -13.78
C SER A 151 -2.83 -16.39 -14.36
N SER A 152 -3.56 -17.18 -15.14
CA SER A 152 -3.02 -18.35 -15.85
C SER A 152 -2.04 -17.96 -16.96
N ALA A 153 -2.34 -16.90 -17.72
CA ALA A 153 -1.44 -16.35 -18.72
C ALA A 153 -0.15 -15.81 -18.09
N THR A 154 -0.25 -15.11 -16.96
CA THR A 154 0.91 -14.64 -16.18
C THR A 154 1.75 -15.81 -15.67
N LYS A 155 1.15 -16.87 -15.15
CA LYS A 155 1.88 -18.08 -14.72
C LYS A 155 2.60 -18.77 -15.88
N LYS A 156 1.96 -18.89 -17.05
CA LYS A 156 2.56 -19.47 -18.27
C LYS A 156 3.71 -18.60 -18.78
N SER A 157 3.53 -17.29 -18.76
CA SER A 157 4.57 -16.31 -19.12
C SER A 157 5.78 -16.45 -18.20
N LYS A 158 5.58 -16.43 -16.87
CA LYS A 158 6.65 -16.62 -15.88
C LYS A 158 7.42 -17.94 -16.07
N ARG A 159 6.72 -19.05 -16.35
CA ARG A 159 7.38 -20.35 -16.65
C ARG A 159 8.18 -20.31 -17.95
N LYS A 160 7.71 -19.61 -18.98
CA LYS A 160 8.44 -19.43 -20.24
C LYS A 160 9.73 -18.66 -20.02
N TYR A 161 9.66 -17.53 -19.32
CA TYR A 161 10.84 -16.69 -19.05
C TYR A 161 11.85 -17.40 -18.15
N ARG A 162 11.40 -18.13 -17.11
CA ARG A 162 12.30 -18.95 -16.28
C ARG A 162 13.05 -20.02 -17.07
N ARG A 163 12.38 -20.69 -18.03
CA ARG A 163 13.04 -21.68 -18.90
C ARG A 163 14.06 -21.03 -19.84
N LEU A 164 13.83 -19.78 -20.27
CA LEU A 164 14.78 -19.03 -21.09
C LEU A 164 15.98 -18.55 -20.27
N GLU A 165 15.78 -18.17 -19.00
CA GLU A 165 16.86 -17.84 -18.06
C GLU A 165 17.71 -19.06 -17.72
N GLU A 166 17.08 -20.22 -17.43
CA GLU A 166 17.77 -21.50 -17.22
C GLU A 166 18.54 -21.95 -18.47
N GLY A 167 18.01 -21.69 -19.68
CA GLY A 167 18.71 -21.96 -20.94
C GLY A 167 19.89 -21.02 -21.19
N LYS A 168 19.74 -19.72 -20.90
CA LYS A 168 20.83 -18.74 -21.00
C LYS A 168 21.92 -18.96 -19.95
N ALA A 169 21.57 -19.39 -18.74
CA ALA A 169 22.55 -19.74 -17.72
C ALA A 169 23.41 -20.95 -18.12
N GLY A 170 22.88 -21.86 -18.94
CA GLY A 170 23.65 -22.94 -19.55
C GLY A 170 24.53 -22.51 -20.73
N GLU A 171 24.18 -21.42 -21.41
CA GLU A 171 25.00 -20.84 -22.50
C GLU A 171 26.06 -19.84 -21.97
N LEU A 172 25.88 -19.30 -20.76
CA LEU A 172 26.78 -18.32 -20.14
C LEU A 172 27.98 -18.93 -19.39
N GLU A 173 28.08 -20.26 -19.24
CA GLU A 173 29.32 -20.90 -18.76
C GLU A 173 30.37 -21.12 -19.88
N GLU A 174 30.04 -20.86 -21.16
CA GLU A 174 30.95 -21.10 -22.30
C GLU A 174 31.35 -19.83 -23.08
N ALA A 175 30.98 -18.62 -22.64
CA ALA A 175 31.30 -17.40 -23.37
C ALA A 175 31.58 -16.20 -22.44
N GLU A 176 32.73 -16.22 -21.77
CA GLU A 176 33.43 -15.00 -21.36
C GLU A 176 34.56 -14.74 -22.37
N ASP A 177 34.27 -13.93 -23.40
CA ASP A 177 35.25 -13.01 -23.99
C ASP A 177 34.54 -12.00 -24.92
N ASP A 178 35.06 -10.76 -24.84
CA ASP A 178 34.93 -9.63 -25.76
C ASP A 178 33.61 -8.81 -25.86
N ASP A 179 33.75 -7.63 -25.25
CA ASP A 179 33.74 -6.31 -25.91
C ASP A 179 32.55 -5.34 -25.77
N LEU A 180 32.98 -4.12 -25.43
CA LEU A 180 32.27 -2.87 -25.20
C LEU A 180 31.91 -2.18 -26.52
N VAL A 181 30.68 -1.67 -26.64
CA VAL A 181 30.38 -0.51 -27.52
C VAL A 181 29.26 0.35 -26.91
N GLU A 182 29.52 1.66 -26.85
CA GLU A 182 28.63 2.77 -26.48
C GLU A 182 27.62 3.16 -27.59
N GLU A 183 26.87 4.24 -27.34
CA GLU A 183 25.93 5.02 -28.19
C GLU A 183 24.44 4.67 -28.03
N ASP A 184 23.48 5.59 -28.01
CA ASP A 184 23.41 7.04 -27.78
C ASP A 184 21.91 7.37 -27.53
N SER A 185 21.60 8.50 -26.90
CA SER A 185 20.24 8.94 -26.53
C SER A 185 19.49 9.65 -27.67
N PRO A 186 18.15 9.84 -27.55
CA PRO A 186 17.59 11.10 -28.04
C PRO A 186 16.60 11.81 -27.10
N GLU A 187 16.47 13.10 -27.41
CA GLU A 187 16.01 14.24 -26.62
C GLU A 187 14.50 14.35 -26.31
N ALA A 188 14.25 15.18 -25.30
CA ALA A 188 12.96 15.55 -24.74
C ALA A 188 12.22 16.66 -25.52
N ALA A 189 10.89 16.57 -25.55
CA ALA A 189 9.99 17.62 -26.05
C ALA A 189 9.42 18.48 -24.90
N LYS A 190 9.49 19.80 -25.07
CA LYS A 190 8.98 20.86 -24.19
C LYS A 190 7.44 20.92 -24.23
N GLY A 191 6.80 21.12 -23.07
CA GLY A 191 5.38 21.41 -22.94
C GLY A 191 5.15 22.49 -21.88
N SER A 192 4.49 23.58 -22.28
CA SER A 192 4.27 24.84 -21.58
C SER A 192 3.21 24.79 -20.48
N ASP A 193 3.47 25.53 -19.39
CA ASP A 193 2.55 25.80 -18.28
C ASP A 193 1.28 26.55 -18.72
N VAL A 194 0.12 26.09 -18.24
CA VAL A 194 -1.13 26.87 -18.22
C VAL A 194 -1.72 26.75 -16.82
N LEU A 195 -1.62 27.84 -16.05
CA LEU A 195 -2.32 28.06 -14.80
C LEU A 195 -3.82 28.23 -15.08
N VAL A 196 -4.66 27.42 -14.43
CA VAL A 196 -6.12 27.55 -14.46
C VAL A 196 -6.58 27.75 -13.02
N GLU A 197 -7.03 28.96 -12.71
CA GLU A 197 -7.72 29.28 -11.45
C GLU A 197 -9.13 28.69 -11.44
N LEU A 198 -9.55 28.13 -10.31
CA LEU A 198 -10.91 27.65 -10.06
C LEU A 198 -11.53 28.41 -8.88
N PRO A 199 -12.85 28.68 -8.92
CA PRO A 199 -13.53 29.55 -7.97
C PRO A 199 -13.78 28.90 -6.61
N ASP A 200 -13.74 29.74 -5.58
CA ASP A 200 -14.09 29.46 -4.20
C ASP A 200 -15.57 29.08 -4.06
N ASP A 201 -15.87 27.89 -3.51
CA ASP A 201 -16.81 27.84 -2.39
C ASP A 201 -16.80 26.49 -1.64
N PHE A 202 -17.03 26.59 -0.32
CA PHE A 202 -16.94 25.59 0.77
C PHE A 202 -15.57 25.47 1.46
N SER A 203 -15.24 26.49 2.26
CA SER A 203 -14.12 26.51 3.19
C SER A 203 -14.45 25.80 4.51
N PHE A 204 -13.92 24.59 4.69
CA PHE A 204 -13.49 24.16 6.02
C PHE A 204 -12.16 24.88 6.28
N LYS A 205 -12.16 25.89 7.17
CA LYS A 205 -10.94 26.62 7.55
C LYS A 205 -10.00 25.70 8.34
N MET A 206 -9.20 24.92 7.62
CA MET A 206 -7.90 24.49 8.14
C MET A 206 -7.09 25.77 8.43
N SER A 207 -6.43 25.80 9.57
CA SER A 207 -5.48 26.84 9.96
C SER A 207 -4.45 27.12 8.86
N ASP A 208 -4.00 28.38 8.78
CA ASP A 208 -3.10 28.86 7.73
C ASP A 208 -1.89 27.93 7.56
N SER A 209 -1.76 27.31 6.39
CA SER A 209 -0.58 26.54 6.01
C SER A 209 0.63 27.48 5.92
N LYS A 210 1.77 27.07 6.45
CA LYS A 210 3.02 27.82 6.42
C LYS A 210 4.10 27.08 5.63
N LEU A 211 4.87 27.80 4.83
CA LEU A 211 6.05 27.27 4.15
C LEU A 211 7.31 27.45 5.02
N TYR A 212 8.05 26.36 5.21
CA TYR A 212 9.35 26.34 5.88
C TYR A 212 10.44 26.08 4.85
N THR A 213 11.31 27.07 4.63
CA THR A 213 12.41 26.97 3.66
C THR A 213 13.59 26.21 4.28
N LEU A 214 13.97 25.08 3.67
CA LEU A 214 15.12 24.26 4.08
C LEU A 214 16.36 24.56 3.24
N SER A 215 16.16 24.91 1.96
CA SER A 215 17.22 25.29 1.02
C SER A 215 16.64 26.23 -0.05
N PRO A 216 17.47 26.86 -0.91
CA PRO A 216 16.98 27.73 -1.99
C PRO A 216 15.96 27.07 -2.93
N SER A 217 16.02 25.75 -3.10
CA SER A 217 15.15 24.98 -3.98
C SER A 217 14.15 24.10 -3.24
N THR A 218 14.04 24.21 -1.91
CA THR A 218 13.18 23.32 -1.11
C THR A 218 12.56 24.04 0.06
N SER A 219 11.23 24.10 0.03
CA SER A 219 10.37 24.56 1.11
C SER A 219 9.29 23.53 1.37
N LEU A 220 8.99 23.25 2.63
CA LEU A 220 7.92 22.35 3.03
C LEU A 220 6.70 23.11 3.52
N GLU A 221 5.54 22.78 2.97
CA GLU A 221 4.23 23.19 3.46
C GLU A 221 3.88 22.40 4.72
N VAL A 222 3.52 23.14 5.76
CA VAL A 222 3.18 22.62 7.08
C VAL A 222 1.89 23.25 7.54
N THR A 223 0.93 22.42 7.93
CA THR A 223 -0.32 22.84 8.55
C THR A 223 -0.31 22.43 10.02
N THR A 224 -0.63 23.37 10.91
CA THR A 224 -0.64 23.14 12.36
C THR A 224 -2.03 23.39 12.90
N SER A 225 -2.62 22.43 13.61
CA SER A 225 -3.95 22.59 14.23
C SER A 225 -3.94 23.72 15.28
N ASN A 226 -5.05 24.46 15.40
CA ASN A 226 -5.22 25.51 16.41
C ASN A 226 -5.44 25.00 17.85
N HIS A 227 -5.23 23.70 18.09
CA HIS A 227 -5.46 23.07 19.39
C HIS A 227 -4.35 23.42 20.40
N PRO A 228 -4.65 23.49 21.71
CA PRO A 228 -3.65 23.76 22.73
C PRO A 228 -2.48 22.77 22.64
N THR A 229 -1.27 23.25 22.92
CA THR A 229 -0.06 22.43 22.88
C THR A 229 -0.16 21.29 23.90
N THR A 230 -0.48 20.08 23.42
CA THR A 230 -0.24 18.84 24.17
C THR A 230 1.17 18.35 23.94
N THR A 231 1.78 17.83 24.99
CA THR A 231 3.01 17.07 24.93
C THR A 231 2.67 15.58 25.17
N PRO A 232 2.87 14.70 24.19
CA PRO A 232 3.54 14.92 22.89
C PRO A 232 2.63 15.53 21.80
N SER A 233 3.25 16.25 20.85
CA SER A 233 2.62 16.68 19.59
C SER A 233 2.59 15.56 18.55
N LEU A 234 1.62 15.57 17.63
CA LEU A 234 1.48 14.58 16.57
C LEU A 234 2.00 15.14 15.25
N ILE A 235 2.96 14.47 14.61
CA ILE A 235 3.51 14.86 13.31
C ILE A 235 3.06 13.85 12.25
N PHE A 236 2.32 14.29 11.25
CA PHE A 236 1.73 13.45 10.22
C PHE A 236 2.49 13.54 8.88
N LEU A 237 2.89 12.38 8.35
CA LEU A 237 3.69 12.21 7.13
C LEU A 237 2.91 11.39 6.09
N HIS A 238 2.54 12.01 4.96
CA HIS A 238 1.58 11.43 4.01
C HIS A 238 2.15 10.31 3.11
N PHE A 239 1.26 9.60 2.41
CA PHE A 239 1.59 8.58 1.42
C PHE A 239 2.05 9.18 0.08
N TRP A 240 2.59 8.34 -0.83
CA TRP A 240 2.91 8.78 -2.19
C TRP A 240 1.64 9.17 -2.96
N GLY A 241 1.52 10.44 -3.37
CA GLY A 241 0.28 11.00 -3.93
C GLY A 241 -0.48 11.93 -2.98
N GLY A 242 -0.13 11.95 -1.70
CA GLY A 242 -0.81 12.75 -0.68
C GLY A 242 -0.24 14.16 -0.46
N SER A 243 -0.77 14.82 0.57
CA SER A 243 -0.32 16.13 1.07
C SER A 243 -0.66 16.26 2.57
N CYS A 244 -0.38 17.42 3.17
CA CYS A 244 -0.85 17.76 4.52
C CYS A 244 -2.38 17.61 4.71
N ARG A 245 -3.18 17.72 3.63
CA ARG A 245 -4.66 17.58 3.62
C ARG A 245 -5.14 16.15 3.82
N THR A 246 -4.28 15.15 3.60
CA THR A 246 -4.61 13.72 3.79
C THR A 246 -5.15 13.42 5.19
N TYR A 247 -4.71 14.20 6.19
CA TYR A 247 -5.02 13.97 7.60
C TYR A 247 -6.14 14.86 8.14
N SER A 248 -6.76 15.73 7.33
CA SER A 248 -7.74 16.71 7.82
C SER A 248 -8.90 16.07 8.57
N GLN A 249 -9.41 14.92 8.10
CA GLN A 249 -10.49 14.18 8.78
C GLN A 249 -10.00 13.54 10.08
N VAL A 250 -8.84 12.88 10.09
CA VAL A 250 -8.24 12.30 11.32
C VAL A 250 -8.03 13.38 12.38
N ILE A 251 -7.45 14.52 12.01
CA ILE A 251 -7.17 15.64 12.91
C ILE A 251 -8.48 16.22 13.48
N SER A 252 -9.56 16.27 12.70
CA SER A 252 -10.87 16.73 13.19
C SER A 252 -11.43 15.87 14.33
N HIS A 253 -11.01 14.60 14.41
CA HIS A 253 -11.34 13.67 15.50
C HIS A 253 -10.32 13.71 16.66
N LEU A 254 -9.29 14.57 16.60
CA LEU A 254 -8.26 14.73 17.63
C LEU A 254 -8.23 16.19 18.18
N PRO A 255 -9.37 16.76 18.62
CA PRO A 255 -9.48 18.19 18.94
C PRO A 255 -8.66 18.64 20.15
N THR A 256 -8.13 17.69 20.92
CA THR A 256 -7.30 17.94 22.10
C THR A 256 -5.82 17.83 21.81
N HIS A 257 -5.40 17.35 20.64
CA HIS A 257 -4.00 17.09 20.33
C HIS A 257 -3.43 18.14 19.40
N HIS A 258 -2.28 18.70 19.78
CA HIS A 258 -1.50 19.55 18.87
C HIS A 258 -0.96 18.71 17.71
N SER A 259 -1.49 18.96 16.52
CA SER A 259 -1.27 18.19 15.30
C SER A 259 -0.57 19.03 14.24
N ILE A 260 0.45 18.45 13.60
CA ILE A 260 1.26 19.07 12.56
C ILE A 260 1.26 18.12 11.36
N SER A 261 0.69 18.53 10.22
CA SER A 261 0.73 17.76 8.98
C SER A 261 1.66 18.41 7.97
N ILE A 262 2.51 17.61 7.33
CA ILE A 262 3.60 18.09 6.47
C ILE A 262 3.43 17.52 5.08
N SER A 263 3.50 18.37 4.06
CA SER A 263 3.64 17.94 2.66
C SER A 263 5.14 17.74 2.35
N PHE A 264 5.53 16.55 1.89
CA PHE A 264 6.91 16.28 1.47
C PHE A 264 7.33 17.17 0.29
N ARG A 265 8.65 17.35 0.08
CA ARG A 265 9.17 18.10 -1.07
C ARG A 265 8.51 17.66 -2.38
N GLY A 266 8.08 18.62 -3.19
CA GLY A 266 7.36 18.38 -4.44
C GLY A 266 5.92 17.85 -4.31
N TRP A 267 5.31 17.88 -3.13
CA TRP A 267 3.89 17.55 -2.92
C TRP A 267 3.14 18.73 -2.28
N GLY A 268 1.82 18.83 -2.49
CA GLY A 268 1.03 19.96 -2.00
C GLY A 268 1.56 21.29 -2.53
N HIS A 269 1.79 22.26 -1.64
CA HIS A 269 2.49 23.51 -1.95
C HIS A 269 4.00 23.47 -1.62
N SER A 270 4.54 22.32 -1.22
CA SER A 270 5.99 22.17 -1.02
C SER A 270 6.74 22.22 -2.34
N THR A 271 7.88 22.91 -2.35
CA THR A 271 8.77 22.96 -3.50
C THR A 271 9.82 21.85 -3.42
N GLY A 272 10.55 21.61 -4.51
CA GLY A 272 11.67 20.67 -4.54
C GLY A 272 12.58 20.89 -5.75
N PRO A 273 13.80 20.34 -5.72
CA PRO A 273 14.77 20.51 -6.81
C PRO A 273 14.26 19.86 -8.11
N GLN A 274 14.62 20.45 -9.26
CA GLN A 274 14.35 19.84 -10.57
C GLN A 274 15.39 18.75 -10.91
N ASP A 275 15.56 17.81 -9.98
CA ASP A 275 16.56 16.74 -10.03
C ASP A 275 15.87 15.39 -9.73
N PRO A 276 15.93 14.40 -10.65
CA PRO A 276 15.29 13.10 -10.46
C PRO A 276 15.84 12.32 -9.26
N SER A 277 17.06 12.60 -8.78
CA SER A 277 17.69 11.91 -7.64
C SER A 277 17.36 12.53 -6.27
N ALA A 278 16.71 13.70 -6.25
CA ALA A 278 16.56 14.51 -5.03
C ALA A 278 15.41 14.12 -4.09
N TYR A 279 14.77 12.96 -4.29
CA TYR A 279 13.52 12.57 -3.63
C TYR A 279 13.59 11.18 -2.97
N SER A 280 14.80 10.75 -2.58
CA SER A 280 15.02 9.49 -1.84
C SER A 280 14.33 9.50 -0.48
N ILE A 281 14.02 8.32 0.07
CA ILE A 281 13.49 8.17 1.43
C ILE A 281 14.44 8.79 2.46
N HIS A 282 15.74 8.66 2.24
CA HIS A 282 16.76 9.30 3.06
C HIS A 282 16.72 10.83 3.00
N THR A 283 16.46 11.38 1.81
CA THR A 283 16.31 12.83 1.63
C THR A 283 15.02 13.33 2.30
N LEU A 284 13.90 12.63 2.09
CA LEU A 284 12.63 12.97 2.74
C LEU A 284 12.76 12.93 4.27
N ALA A 285 13.45 11.94 4.83
CA ALA A 285 13.75 11.88 6.26
C ALA A 285 14.59 13.08 6.72
N SER A 286 15.64 13.43 5.99
CA SER A 286 16.54 14.53 6.36
C SER A 286 15.84 15.90 6.33
N ASP A 287 14.82 16.06 5.49
CA ASP A 287 13.99 17.26 5.51
C ASP A 287 13.18 17.40 6.80
N ILE A 288 12.53 16.31 7.23
CA ILE A 288 11.75 16.31 8.47
C ILE A 288 12.65 16.53 9.68
N GLU A 289 13.84 15.90 9.68
CA GLU A 289 14.88 16.14 10.67
C GLU A 289 15.26 17.62 10.76
N SER A 290 15.49 18.28 9.62
CA SER A 290 15.83 19.70 9.55
C SER A 290 14.66 20.62 9.94
N LEU A 291 13.42 20.18 9.70
CA LEU A 291 12.22 20.93 10.02
C LEU A 291 11.88 20.92 11.50
N ILE A 292 12.07 19.80 12.21
CA ILE A 292 11.64 19.61 13.60
C ILE A 292 12.12 20.73 14.56
N PRO A 293 13.38 21.20 14.52
CA PRO A 293 13.81 22.33 15.35
C PRO A 293 13.02 23.62 15.09
N ALA A 294 12.65 23.89 13.83
CA ALA A 294 11.90 25.09 13.44
C ALA A 294 10.44 25.07 13.90
N LEU A 295 9.88 23.89 14.18
CA LEU A 295 8.51 23.71 14.69
C LEU A 295 8.38 24.13 16.17
N LYS A 296 9.50 24.29 16.90
CA LYS A 296 9.52 24.68 18.33
C LYS A 296 8.65 23.81 19.24
N ILE A 297 8.58 22.52 18.95
CA ILE A 297 7.87 21.51 19.76
C ILE A 297 8.81 20.82 20.76
N ALA A 298 8.30 20.39 21.90
CA ALA A 298 9.09 19.65 22.89
C ALA A 298 9.19 18.16 22.53
N ASP A 299 8.16 17.41 22.90
CA ASP A 299 8.01 15.97 22.66
C ASP A 299 7.03 15.70 21.52
N PHE A 300 7.24 14.63 20.76
CA PHE A 300 6.38 14.30 19.63
C PHE A 300 6.27 12.80 19.33
N ILE A 301 5.23 12.46 18.57
CA ILE A 301 4.99 11.16 17.97
C ILE A 301 4.96 11.35 16.46
N LEU A 302 5.63 10.44 15.74
CA LEU A 302 5.54 10.39 14.28
C LEU A 302 4.36 9.51 13.88
N VAL A 303 3.52 10.00 12.98
CA VAL A 303 2.40 9.29 12.35
C VAL A 303 2.68 9.22 10.85
N GLY A 304 3.10 8.06 10.35
CA GLY A 304 3.49 7.87 8.95
C GLY A 304 2.54 6.95 8.20
N HIS A 305 2.08 7.37 7.02
CA HIS A 305 1.23 6.55 6.14
C HIS A 305 1.98 6.08 4.90
N SER A 306 1.98 4.77 4.62
CA SER A 306 2.57 4.19 3.39
C SER A 306 4.03 4.63 3.18
N MET A 307 4.35 5.37 2.11
CA MET A 307 5.67 6.01 1.90
C MET A 307 6.13 6.82 3.12
N GLY A 308 5.26 7.66 3.69
CA GLY A 308 5.53 8.40 4.92
C GLY A 308 5.78 7.50 6.12
N GLY A 309 5.22 6.28 6.13
CA GLY A 309 5.52 5.22 7.09
C GLY A 309 6.94 4.67 6.95
N LYS A 310 7.45 4.49 5.73
CA LYS A 310 8.87 4.12 5.49
C LYS A 310 9.81 5.24 5.94
N VAL A 311 9.48 6.50 5.64
CA VAL A 311 10.24 7.68 6.12
C VAL A 311 10.25 7.74 7.66
N ALA A 312 9.10 7.51 8.30
CA ALA A 312 8.99 7.55 9.76
C ALA A 312 9.80 6.43 10.45
N GLN A 313 9.82 5.23 9.86
CA GLN A 313 10.68 4.13 10.32
C GLN A 313 12.16 4.49 10.24
N LEU A 314 12.61 5.06 9.11
CA LEU A 314 13.99 5.53 8.96
C LEU A 314 14.34 6.60 10.00
N LEU A 315 13.50 7.63 10.14
CA LEU A 315 13.70 8.72 11.11
C LEU A 315 13.81 8.22 12.55
N ALA A 316 12.91 7.32 12.96
CA ALA A 316 12.95 6.73 14.30
C ALA A 316 14.22 5.88 14.51
N GLY A 317 14.63 5.12 13.48
CA GLY A 317 15.82 4.26 13.52
C GLY A 317 17.17 4.99 13.55
N ARG A 318 17.20 6.25 13.10
CA ARG A 318 18.38 7.13 13.21
C ARG A 318 18.73 7.48 14.67
N ASN A 319 17.77 7.37 15.60
CA ASN A 319 17.94 7.65 17.03
C ASN A 319 18.52 9.04 17.35
N ILE A 320 18.26 10.03 16.49
CA ILE A 320 18.78 11.40 16.60
C ILE A 320 17.95 12.32 17.53
N PHE A 321 16.70 11.95 17.81
CA PHE A 321 15.79 12.77 18.62
C PHE A 321 15.84 12.46 20.11
N GLY A 322 16.63 11.48 20.53
CA GLY A 322 16.74 11.05 21.93
C GLY A 322 15.37 10.79 22.55
N SER A 323 15.15 11.33 23.76
CA SER A 323 13.89 11.17 24.50
C SER A 323 12.72 12.01 23.98
N ARG A 324 12.91 12.84 22.94
CA ARG A 324 11.84 13.71 22.39
C ARG A 324 10.86 12.93 21.52
N LEU A 325 11.32 11.90 20.81
CA LEU A 325 10.45 10.99 20.08
C LEU A 325 9.84 10.00 21.09
N LYS A 326 8.53 10.09 21.32
CA LYS A 326 7.83 9.24 22.31
C LYS A 326 7.29 7.94 21.74
N GLY A 327 7.04 7.90 20.43
CA GLY A 327 6.43 6.75 19.79
C GLY A 327 6.26 6.94 18.30
N LEU A 328 5.85 5.87 17.66
CA LEU A 328 5.64 5.79 16.22
C LEU A 328 4.28 5.14 15.94
N VAL A 329 3.45 5.79 15.13
CA VAL A 329 2.20 5.23 14.60
C VAL A 329 2.37 5.07 13.09
N LEU A 330 2.26 3.83 12.61
CA LEU A 330 2.44 3.47 11.22
C LEU A 330 1.10 3.03 10.63
N LEU A 331 0.56 3.82 9.71
CA LEU A 331 -0.68 3.53 9.00
C LEU A 331 -0.32 2.89 7.66
N ALA A 332 -0.78 1.67 7.40
CA ALA A 332 -0.48 0.88 6.20
C ALA A 332 0.94 1.13 5.65
N PRO A 333 1.99 1.02 6.49
CA PRO A 333 3.32 1.49 6.13
C PRO A 333 3.90 0.66 5.00
N ALA A 334 4.61 1.32 4.09
CA ALA A 334 5.49 0.59 3.19
C ALA A 334 6.57 -0.11 4.04
N PRO A 335 6.86 -1.41 3.81
CA PRO A 335 7.82 -2.14 4.60
C PRO A 335 9.22 -1.55 4.51
N PRO A 336 10.05 -1.67 5.56
CA PRO A 336 11.38 -1.10 5.58
C PRO A 336 12.35 -1.83 4.62
N THR A 337 11.99 -3.04 4.20
CA THR A 337 12.69 -3.84 3.19
C THR A 337 12.56 -3.22 1.79
N PRO A 338 13.52 -3.51 0.90
CA PRO A 338 13.45 -3.08 -0.49
C PRO A 338 12.36 -3.88 -1.22
N PHE A 339 11.54 -3.20 -2.02
CA PHE A 339 10.57 -3.84 -2.89
C PHE A 339 10.83 -3.45 -4.34
N GLN A 340 10.93 -4.46 -5.22
CA GLN A 340 11.15 -4.25 -6.65
C GLN A 340 9.93 -4.69 -7.44
N LEU A 341 9.31 -3.74 -8.13
CA LEU A 341 8.29 -4.02 -9.12
C LEU A 341 8.94 -4.35 -10.47
N PRO A 342 8.34 -5.29 -11.26
CA PRO A 342 8.70 -5.47 -12.65
C PRO A 342 8.64 -4.13 -13.42
N GLU A 343 9.56 -3.90 -14.36
CA GLU A 343 9.68 -2.63 -15.11
C GLU A 343 8.32 -2.14 -15.65
N GLN A 344 7.55 -3.02 -16.28
CA GLN A 344 6.23 -2.68 -16.82
C GLN A 344 5.25 -2.15 -15.75
N MET A 345 5.30 -2.68 -14.52
CA MET A 345 4.46 -2.20 -13.42
C MET A 345 4.98 -0.89 -12.82
N ARG A 346 6.31 -0.69 -12.79
CA ARG A 346 6.89 0.61 -12.42
C ARG A 346 6.45 1.70 -13.39
N GLU A 347 6.52 1.45 -14.69
CA GLU A 347 6.10 2.42 -15.71
C GLU A 347 4.61 2.76 -15.59
N GLN A 348 3.77 1.76 -15.31
CA GLN A 348 2.35 2.01 -14.99
C GLN A 348 2.18 2.88 -13.74
N GLN A 349 2.97 2.67 -12.69
CA GLN A 349 2.90 3.52 -11.50
C GLN A 349 3.41 4.94 -11.76
N ARG A 350 4.48 5.15 -12.55
CA ARG A 350 4.96 6.51 -12.88
C ARG A 350 3.88 7.39 -13.48
N THR A 351 2.97 6.79 -14.25
CA THR A 351 1.85 7.50 -14.89
C THR A 351 0.58 7.58 -14.06
N ALA A 352 0.52 6.91 -12.90
CA ALA A 352 -0.68 6.79 -12.08
C ALA A 352 -1.32 8.13 -11.71
N PHE A 353 -0.48 9.15 -11.46
CA PHE A 353 -0.91 10.48 -11.01
C PHE A 353 -0.65 11.58 -12.05
N CYS A 354 -0.50 11.22 -13.33
CA CYS A 354 -0.30 12.19 -14.40
C CYS A 354 -1.59 12.91 -14.81
N THR A 355 -2.75 12.26 -14.68
CA THR A 355 -4.05 12.85 -15.02
C THR A 355 -5.06 12.62 -13.90
N ALA A 356 -6.11 13.47 -13.85
CA ALA A 356 -7.19 13.31 -12.89
C ALA A 356 -7.91 11.97 -13.06
N GLU A 357 -8.11 11.52 -14.30
CA GLU A 357 -8.73 10.23 -14.61
C GLU A 357 -7.90 9.05 -14.11
N SER A 358 -6.57 9.06 -14.33
CA SER A 358 -5.70 7.99 -13.85
C SER A 358 -5.62 7.97 -12.33
N ALA A 359 -5.53 9.14 -11.69
CA ALA A 359 -5.47 9.29 -10.25
C ALA A 359 -6.78 8.82 -9.58
N GLU A 360 -7.93 9.21 -10.13
CA GLU A 360 -9.24 8.74 -9.64
C GLU A 360 -9.37 7.23 -9.82
N PHE A 361 -8.97 6.71 -10.98
CA PHE A 361 -9.02 5.27 -11.26
C PHE A 361 -8.18 4.49 -10.23
N VAL A 362 -6.93 4.90 -9.99
CA VAL A 362 -6.05 4.24 -9.02
C VAL A 362 -6.61 4.36 -7.61
N THR A 363 -7.13 5.53 -7.24
CA THR A 363 -7.75 5.73 -5.92
C THR A 363 -8.90 4.75 -5.70
N ARG A 364 -9.88 4.72 -6.60
CA ARG A 364 -11.09 3.90 -6.45
C ARG A 364 -10.87 2.39 -6.60
N ASN A 365 -9.89 1.97 -7.39
CA ASN A 365 -9.73 0.56 -7.77
C ASN A 365 -8.52 -0.13 -7.13
N VAL A 366 -7.59 0.62 -6.55
CA VAL A 366 -6.36 0.10 -5.96
C VAL A 366 -6.18 0.55 -4.53
N LEU A 367 -6.35 1.85 -4.25
CA LEU A 367 -5.98 2.41 -2.95
C LEU A 367 -7.11 2.32 -1.92
N THR A 368 -8.38 2.32 -2.33
CA THR A 368 -9.52 2.25 -1.41
C THR A 368 -10.33 0.97 -1.55
N ALA A 369 -10.89 0.51 -0.44
CA ALA A 369 -11.91 -0.54 -0.41
C ALA A 369 -13.31 0.01 -0.10
N ARG A 370 -13.38 1.16 0.58
CA ARG A 370 -14.61 1.87 0.91
C ARG A 370 -14.91 2.98 -0.09
N HIS A 371 -16.18 3.35 -0.16
CA HIS A 371 -16.59 4.52 -0.90
C HIS A 371 -16.19 5.78 -0.12
N LEU A 372 -15.44 6.68 -0.76
CA LEU A 372 -15.10 7.99 -0.21
C LEU A 372 -16.18 9.01 -0.56
N ALA A 373 -16.35 10.04 0.29
CA ALA A 373 -17.13 11.21 -0.11
C ALA A 373 -16.51 11.87 -1.36
N ASP A 374 -17.34 12.45 -2.21
CA ASP A 374 -16.89 13.01 -3.50
C ASP A 374 -15.88 14.15 -3.29
N GLU A 375 -16.05 14.95 -2.24
CA GLU A 375 -15.14 16.04 -1.86
C GLU A 375 -13.77 15.49 -1.44
N THR A 376 -13.75 14.41 -0.66
CA THR A 376 -12.52 13.73 -0.24
C THR A 376 -11.79 13.14 -1.44
N LEU A 377 -12.51 12.49 -2.35
CA LEU A 377 -11.92 11.94 -3.56
C LEU A 377 -11.36 13.04 -4.46
N LYS A 378 -12.12 14.12 -4.67
CA LYS A 378 -11.67 15.27 -5.45
C LYS A 378 -10.39 15.87 -4.87
N MET A 379 -10.33 16.05 -3.55
CA MET A 379 -9.12 16.51 -2.84
C MET A 379 -7.92 15.60 -3.12
N LEU A 380 -8.08 14.28 -2.99
CA LEU A 380 -6.98 13.33 -3.23
C LEU A 380 -6.49 13.39 -4.69
N VAL A 381 -7.40 13.45 -5.65
CA VAL A 381 -7.06 13.54 -7.08
C VAL A 381 -6.33 14.84 -7.38
N GLU A 382 -6.77 15.97 -6.82
CA GLU A 382 -6.08 17.25 -6.93
C GLU A 382 -4.65 17.20 -6.39
N ASP A 383 -4.47 16.64 -5.19
CA ASP A 383 -3.16 16.53 -4.55
C ASP A 383 -2.21 15.62 -5.35
N MET A 384 -2.72 14.48 -5.84
CA MET A 384 -1.95 13.53 -6.66
C MET A 384 -1.45 14.18 -7.95
N VAL A 385 -2.32 14.87 -8.69
CA VAL A 385 -1.99 15.49 -9.98
C VAL A 385 -1.12 16.74 -9.81
N ARG A 386 -1.20 17.42 -8.66
CA ARG A 386 -0.34 18.56 -8.34
C ARG A 386 1.11 18.17 -8.04
N GLY A 387 1.35 16.93 -7.61
CA GLY A 387 2.70 16.45 -7.28
C GLY A 387 3.73 16.76 -8.38
N GLY A 388 4.90 17.26 -8.01
CA GLY A 388 5.98 17.53 -8.94
C GLY A 388 6.38 16.26 -9.70
N ARG A 389 6.78 16.42 -10.97
CA ARG A 389 7.17 15.30 -11.85
C ARG A 389 8.15 14.34 -11.16
N TYR A 390 9.26 14.85 -10.66
CA TYR A 390 10.29 14.03 -10.03
C TYR A 390 9.83 13.38 -8.71
N ALA A 391 8.99 14.07 -7.93
CA ALA A 391 8.40 13.49 -6.73
C ALA A 391 7.46 12.32 -7.05
N ARG A 392 6.65 12.44 -8.10
CA ARG A 392 5.80 11.34 -8.60
C ARG A 392 6.63 10.17 -9.11
N GLU A 393 7.70 10.42 -9.86
CA GLU A 393 8.54 9.38 -10.45
C GLU A 393 9.46 8.69 -9.44
N ALA A 394 9.83 9.36 -8.34
CA ALA A 394 10.82 8.89 -7.38
C ALA A 394 10.40 7.62 -6.63
N TRP A 395 9.17 7.57 -6.11
CA TRP A 395 8.69 6.41 -5.36
C TRP A 395 8.71 5.11 -6.17
N PRO A 396 8.05 5.02 -7.35
CA PRO A 396 8.14 3.84 -8.19
C PRO A 396 9.51 3.67 -8.85
N GLY A 397 10.32 4.73 -8.96
CA GLY A 397 11.63 4.66 -9.58
C GLY A 397 12.70 4.03 -8.70
N TYR A 398 12.80 4.46 -7.45
CA TYR A 398 13.82 4.01 -6.51
C TYR A 398 13.35 4.00 -5.05
N GLY A 399 12.43 4.88 -4.65
CA GLY A 399 12.05 5.06 -3.23
C GLY A 399 11.48 3.79 -2.58
N MET A 400 10.62 3.03 -3.29
CA MET A 400 10.12 1.75 -2.75
C MET A 400 11.22 0.68 -2.61
N GLY A 401 12.26 0.78 -3.44
CA GLY A 401 13.41 -0.12 -3.49
C GLY A 401 14.52 0.22 -2.50
N GLU A 402 14.44 1.34 -1.78
CA GLU A 402 15.40 1.68 -0.73
C GLU A 402 15.24 0.76 0.48
N ASP A 403 16.35 0.22 0.97
CA ASP A 403 16.41 -0.59 2.19
C ASP A 403 16.69 0.30 3.40
N VAL A 404 15.73 0.36 4.33
CA VAL A 404 15.85 1.03 5.62
C VAL A 404 15.68 0.05 6.78
N SER A 405 15.84 -1.26 6.51
CA SER A 405 15.66 -2.32 7.49
C SER A 405 16.67 -2.27 8.63
N GLY A 406 17.90 -1.82 8.34
CA GLY A 406 18.93 -1.57 9.35
C GLY A 406 18.48 -0.55 10.39
N ASP A 407 17.94 0.57 9.94
CA ASP A 407 17.36 1.62 10.79
C ASP A 407 16.12 1.15 11.52
N ALA A 408 15.19 0.49 10.82
CA ALA A 408 13.95 0.00 11.42
C ALA A 408 14.20 -0.94 12.61
N ARG A 409 15.23 -1.80 12.55
CA ARG A 409 15.64 -2.68 13.67
C ARG A 409 16.20 -1.93 14.88
N ARG A 410 16.66 -0.68 14.70
CA ARG A 410 17.18 0.18 15.77
C ARG A 410 16.11 1.02 16.45
N ILE A 411 14.85 0.92 16.04
CA ILE A 411 13.74 1.62 16.69
C ILE A 411 13.55 1.06 18.10
N VAL A 412 13.59 1.94 19.10
CA VAL A 412 13.44 1.59 20.53
C VAL A 412 12.19 2.18 21.18
N VAL A 413 11.53 3.13 20.51
CA VAL A 413 10.28 3.72 20.99
C VAL A 413 9.11 2.77 20.73
N PRO A 414 8.02 2.83 21.50
CA PRO A 414 6.82 2.03 21.22
C PRO A 414 6.27 2.29 19.82
N VAL A 415 5.80 1.24 19.16
CA VAL A 415 5.28 1.31 17.78
C VAL A 415 3.88 0.70 17.70
N LEU A 416 2.94 1.46 17.15
CA LEU A 416 1.64 0.98 16.71
C LEU A 416 1.65 0.85 15.18
N VAL A 417 1.25 -0.30 14.66
CA VAL A 417 1.02 -0.53 13.23
C VAL A 417 -0.48 -0.71 13.01
N VAL A 418 -1.04 -0.03 12.02
CA VAL A 418 -2.46 -0.11 11.66
C VAL A 418 -2.57 -0.52 10.20
N GLY A 419 -3.24 -1.64 9.90
CA GLY A 419 -3.47 -2.12 8.54
C GLY A 419 -4.95 -2.08 8.16
N GLY A 420 -5.26 -2.01 6.85
CA GLY A 420 -6.61 -2.23 6.34
C GLY A 420 -6.82 -3.69 5.97
N GLU A 421 -7.93 -4.30 6.39
CA GLU A 421 -8.24 -5.71 6.06
C GLU A 421 -8.27 -5.97 4.55
N LYS A 422 -8.72 -4.99 3.77
CA LYS A 422 -8.87 -5.06 2.31
C LYS A 422 -7.76 -4.32 1.56
N ASP A 423 -6.66 -3.97 2.24
CA ASP A 423 -5.50 -3.36 1.62
C ASP A 423 -4.85 -4.33 0.61
N GLN A 424 -4.76 -3.91 -0.65
CA GLN A 424 -4.14 -4.67 -1.74
C GLN A 424 -2.71 -4.20 -2.06
N VAL A 425 -2.28 -3.10 -1.45
CA VAL A 425 -0.95 -2.50 -1.61
C VAL A 425 -0.04 -3.02 -0.51
N GLU A 426 -0.44 -2.82 0.74
CA GLU A 426 0.27 -3.30 1.94
C GLU A 426 -0.64 -4.24 2.73
N THR A 427 -0.78 -5.46 2.20
CA THR A 427 -1.61 -6.53 2.77
C THR A 427 -1.26 -6.81 4.24
N VAL A 428 -2.24 -7.20 5.05
CA VAL A 428 -2.05 -7.53 6.47
C VAL A 428 -0.90 -8.53 6.67
N GLU A 429 -0.83 -9.58 5.85
CA GLU A 429 0.22 -10.61 5.93
C GLU A 429 1.62 -10.01 5.71
N ARG A 430 1.72 -8.99 4.86
CA ARG A 430 2.96 -8.28 4.56
C ARG A 430 3.35 -7.37 5.72
N LEU A 431 2.38 -6.68 6.33
CA LEU A 431 2.62 -5.88 7.54
C LEU A 431 3.13 -6.77 8.69
N GLU A 432 2.48 -7.92 8.91
CA GLU A 432 2.89 -8.89 9.94
C GLU A 432 4.31 -9.41 9.72
N SER A 433 4.62 -9.84 8.50
CA SER A 433 5.90 -10.50 8.19
C SER A 433 7.06 -9.55 8.00
N GLU A 434 6.85 -8.37 7.40
CA GLU A 434 7.94 -7.47 7.00
C GLU A 434 8.07 -6.22 7.89
N VAL A 435 7.05 -5.85 8.67
CA VAL A 435 7.06 -4.62 9.50
C VAL A 435 7.06 -4.94 10.98
N VAL A 436 6.02 -5.62 11.47
CA VAL A 436 5.74 -5.80 12.90
C VAL A 436 6.93 -6.41 13.65
N GLY A 437 7.49 -7.50 13.13
CA GLY A 437 8.65 -8.16 13.72
C GLY A 437 9.91 -7.29 13.71
N MET A 438 10.06 -6.41 12.71
CA MET A 438 11.25 -5.58 12.56
C MET A 438 11.26 -4.39 13.52
N VAL A 439 10.11 -3.73 13.68
CA VAL A 439 9.95 -2.55 14.55
C VAL A 439 9.47 -2.91 15.96
N LYS A 440 9.24 -4.20 16.22
CA LYS A 440 8.69 -4.73 17.49
C LYS A 440 7.36 -4.04 17.88
N GLY A 441 6.53 -3.79 16.87
CA GLY A 441 5.27 -3.06 17.03
C GLY A 441 4.09 -3.95 17.39
N VAL A 442 2.94 -3.32 17.67
CA VAL A 442 1.64 -3.99 17.81
C VAL A 442 0.81 -3.70 16.57
N LEU A 443 0.30 -4.74 15.91
CA LEU A 443 -0.59 -4.59 14.76
C LEU A 443 -2.07 -4.54 15.17
N VAL A 444 -2.80 -3.60 14.59
CA VAL A 444 -4.26 -3.51 14.61
C VAL A 444 -4.77 -3.50 13.18
N VAL A 445 -5.83 -4.24 12.89
CA VAL A 445 -6.43 -4.31 11.55
C VAL A 445 -7.81 -3.66 11.57
N VAL A 446 -8.06 -2.79 10.59
CA VAL A 446 -9.34 -2.11 10.39
C VAL A 446 -10.18 -2.89 9.39
N GLU A 447 -11.26 -3.50 9.90
CA GLU A 447 -12.19 -4.29 9.10
C GLU A 447 -12.76 -3.49 7.93
N GLY A 448 -12.76 -4.08 6.74
CA GLY A 448 -13.31 -3.51 5.52
C GLY A 448 -12.63 -2.26 4.97
N ALA A 449 -11.54 -1.77 5.57
CA ALA A 449 -10.78 -0.63 5.06
C ALA A 449 -9.69 -1.06 4.06
N GLY A 450 -9.38 -0.20 3.09
CA GLY A 450 -8.28 -0.37 2.13
C GLY A 450 -6.98 0.28 2.61
N HIS A 451 -6.19 0.76 1.64
CA HIS A 451 -4.86 1.33 1.88
C HIS A 451 -4.91 2.75 2.46
N LEU A 452 -5.91 3.55 2.08
CA LEU A 452 -5.99 4.97 2.50
C LEU A 452 -6.72 5.12 3.83
N LEU A 453 -6.19 4.47 4.87
CA LEU A 453 -6.72 4.50 6.24
C LEU A 453 -7.10 5.91 6.74
N PRO A 454 -6.30 6.99 6.52
CA PRO A 454 -6.66 8.32 7.01
C PRO A 454 -8.00 8.86 6.49
N VAL A 455 -8.45 8.43 5.31
CA VAL A 455 -9.69 8.89 4.66
C VAL A 455 -10.78 7.82 4.62
N GLU A 456 -10.43 6.53 4.71
CA GLU A 456 -11.39 5.43 4.72
C GLU A 456 -11.93 5.11 6.13
N ALA A 457 -11.15 5.43 7.16
CA ALA A 457 -11.44 5.07 8.54
C ALA A 457 -10.91 6.13 9.54
N SER A 458 -11.11 7.41 9.21
CA SER A 458 -10.54 8.56 9.95
C SER A 458 -10.82 8.51 11.46
N GLU A 459 -12.06 8.18 11.85
CA GLU A 459 -12.47 8.08 13.26
C GLU A 459 -11.77 6.93 13.98
N ALA A 460 -11.70 5.75 13.36
CA ALA A 460 -11.00 4.60 13.94
C ALA A 460 -9.50 4.88 14.09
N VAL A 461 -8.87 5.46 13.07
CA VAL A 461 -7.47 5.87 13.11
C VAL A 461 -7.21 6.86 14.25
N ALA A 462 -8.06 7.88 14.40
CA ALA A 462 -7.96 8.83 15.50
C ALA A 462 -8.09 8.15 16.86
N GLY A 463 -9.07 7.25 17.03
CA GLY A 463 -9.24 6.49 18.28
C GLY A 463 -8.03 5.62 18.63
N PHE A 464 -7.38 5.00 17.63
CA PHE A 464 -6.14 4.24 17.86
C PHE A 464 -4.97 5.14 18.26
N ILE A 465 -4.83 6.30 17.62
CA ILE A 465 -3.82 7.30 17.98
C ILE A 465 -4.03 7.77 19.41
N GLU A 466 -5.24 8.16 19.79
CA GLU A 466 -5.57 8.61 21.15
C GLU A 466 -5.30 7.51 22.19
N GLY A 467 -5.73 6.28 21.90
CA GLY A 467 -5.47 5.13 22.76
C GLY A 467 -3.97 4.84 22.93
N PHE A 468 -3.17 5.06 21.88
CA PHE A 468 -1.72 4.91 21.91
C PHE A 468 -1.06 6.03 22.72
N VAL A 469 -1.41 7.29 22.47
CA VAL A 469 -0.91 8.46 23.24
C VAL A 469 -1.17 8.28 24.72
N ARG A 470 -2.40 7.89 25.10
CA ARG A 470 -2.77 7.67 26.50
C ARG A 470 -1.89 6.63 27.20
N LYS A 471 -1.47 5.57 26.49
CA LYS A 471 -0.58 4.53 27.05
C LYS A 471 0.88 4.99 27.20
N LEU A 472 1.29 6.03 26.47
CA LEU A 472 2.66 6.58 26.56
C LEU A 472 2.81 7.61 27.68
N VAL A 473 1.72 8.27 28.05
CA VAL A 473 1.70 9.35 29.06
C VAL A 473 1.21 8.84 30.43
N ALA A 474 0.54 7.70 30.47
CA ALA A 474 0.20 6.98 31.70
C ALA A 474 1.44 6.32 32.31
#